data_AF-A0A5J6VR40-F1
#
_entry.id   AF-A0A5J6VR40-F1
#
_cell.length_a   1.000
_cell.length_b   1.000
_cell.length_c   1.000
_cell.angle_alpha   90.00
_cell.angle_beta   90.00
_cell.angle_gamma   90.00
#
_symmetry.space_group_name_H-M   'P 1'
#
loop_
_entity.id
_entity.type
_entity.pdbx_description
1 polymer ?
#
loop_
_entity_poly.entity_id
_entity_poly.type
_entity_poly.pdbx_seq_one_letter_code
_entity_poly.pdbx_strand_id
1 'polypeptide(L)'
;MKQTPEQEDIAAMSVVDRLNRLEQLGWLPSAAEWSELRRIRNAFAHDYPETPEERHAQWRLAMAAAERVLTILDGFAAHMHTVLPG
;
A
#
# COMPACT_ATOMS: atom_id res chain seq x y z
N MET A 1 -11.28 -1.28 -38.22
CA MET A 1 -11.70 -1.92 -36.95
C MET A 1 -11.17 -1.05 -35.82
N LYS A 2 -12.04 -0.46 -35.00
CA LYS A 2 -11.61 0.25 -33.79
C LYS A 2 -11.24 -0.83 -32.76
N GLN A 3 -9.99 -0.87 -32.32
CA GLN A 3 -9.57 -1.76 -31.24
C GLN A 3 -10.34 -1.32 -29.99
N THR A 4 -11.24 -2.17 -29.51
CA THR A 4 -11.78 -2.07 -28.16
C THR A 4 -10.60 -2.17 -27.20
N PRO A 5 -10.44 -1.27 -26.21
CA PRO A 5 -9.37 -1.43 -25.24
C PRO A 5 -9.55 -2.81 -24.59
N GLU A 6 -8.52 -3.65 -24.65
CA GLU A 6 -8.50 -4.95 -23.99
C GLU A 6 -8.82 -4.70 -22.52
N GLN A 7 -9.94 -5.24 -22.04
CA GLN A 7 -10.27 -5.18 -20.63
C GLN A 7 -9.21 -6.00 -19.90
N GLU A 8 -8.41 -5.34 -19.06
CA GLU A 8 -7.47 -6.04 -18.19
C GLU A 8 -8.23 -7.02 -17.30
N ASP A 9 -7.83 -8.29 -17.32
CA ASP A 9 -8.36 -9.30 -16.41
C ASP A 9 -7.74 -9.12 -15.01
N ILE A 10 -8.29 -8.15 -14.27
CA ILE A 10 -7.84 -7.79 -12.91
C ILE A 10 -7.97 -8.99 -11.94
N ALA A 11 -8.93 -9.88 -12.19
CA ALA A 11 -9.18 -11.04 -11.33
C ALA A 11 -8.05 -12.08 -11.41
N ALA A 12 -7.43 -12.23 -12.58
CA ALA A 12 -6.28 -13.12 -12.79
C ALA A 12 -4.95 -12.55 -12.27
N MET A 13 -4.86 -11.22 -12.02
CA MET A 13 -3.62 -10.58 -11.58
C MET A 13 -3.18 -11.04 -10.19
N SER A 14 -1.87 -11.09 -9.95
CA SER A 14 -1.34 -11.24 -8.59
C SER A 14 -1.57 -9.94 -7.78
N VAL A 15 -1.43 -10.01 -6.45
CA VAL A 15 -1.47 -8.79 -5.60
C VAL A 15 -0.36 -7.82 -6.01
N VAL A 16 0.83 -8.32 -6.34
CA VAL A 16 1.97 -7.49 -6.74
C VAL A 16 1.67 -6.77 -8.05
N ASP A 17 1.09 -7.47 -9.03
CA ASP A 17 0.74 -6.86 -10.32
C ASP A 17 -0.33 -5.78 -10.15
N ARG A 18 -1.33 -6.00 -9.27
CA ARG A 18 -2.33 -4.98 -8.98
C ARG A 18 -1.73 -3.73 -8.33
N LEU A 19 -0.77 -3.89 -7.42
CA LEU A 19 -0.08 -2.76 -6.79
C LEU A 19 0.78 -1.99 -7.79
N ASN A 20 1.54 -2.71 -8.63
CA ASN A 20 2.31 -2.11 -9.72
C ASN A 20 1.40 -1.35 -10.69
N ARG A 21 0.20 -1.88 -10.97
CA ARG A 21 -0.78 -1.21 -11.82
C ARG A 21 -1.32 0.07 -11.18
N LEU A 22 -1.65 0.04 -9.88
CA LEU A 22 -2.06 1.24 -9.15
C LEU A 22 -0.98 2.32 -9.12
N GLU A 23 0.30 1.92 -9.05
CA GLU A 23 1.43 2.84 -9.15
C GLU A 23 1.54 3.46 -10.55
N GLN A 24 1.46 2.65 -11.61
CA GLN A 24 1.46 3.15 -13.00
C GLN A 24 0.30 4.11 -13.30
N LEU A 25 -0.86 3.89 -12.67
CA LEU A 25 -2.04 4.74 -12.82
C LEU A 25 -1.99 5.99 -11.92
N GLY A 26 -0.97 6.13 -11.06
CA GLY A 26 -0.79 7.28 -10.17
C GLY A 26 -1.66 7.26 -8.91
N TRP A 27 -2.33 6.15 -8.61
CA TRP A 27 -3.16 5.99 -7.41
C TRP A 27 -2.31 5.65 -6.18
N LEU A 28 -1.30 4.80 -6.35
CA LEU A 28 -0.37 4.42 -5.30
C LEU A 28 0.97 5.11 -5.55
N PRO A 29 1.60 5.78 -4.56
CA PRO A 29 2.90 6.42 -4.78
C PRO A 29 4.03 5.43 -5.04
N SER A 30 3.98 4.23 -4.44
CA SER A 30 4.94 3.14 -4.69
C SER A 30 4.42 1.77 -4.23
N ALA A 31 4.44 0.78 -5.11
CA ALA A 31 4.13 -0.62 -4.80
C ALA A 31 5.20 -1.29 -3.92
N ALA A 32 6.47 -0.90 -4.10
CA ALA A 32 7.58 -1.36 -3.27
C ALA A 32 7.43 -0.90 -1.82
N GLU A 33 7.09 0.39 -1.63
CA GLU A 33 6.83 0.94 -0.30
C GLU A 33 5.67 0.23 0.38
N TRP A 34 4.57 -0.02 -0.34
CA TRP A 34 3.43 -0.77 0.20
C TRP A 34 3.83 -2.18 0.68
N SER A 35 4.71 -2.85 -0.07
CA SER A 35 5.22 -4.17 0.30
C SER A 35 6.04 -4.12 1.60
N GLU A 36 6.85 -3.08 1.78
CA GLU A 36 7.62 -2.87 3.01
C GLU A 36 6.72 -2.54 4.21
N LEU A 37 5.72 -1.67 4.03
CA LEU A 37 4.72 -1.37 5.06
C LEU A 37 3.99 -2.64 5.53
N ARG A 38 3.65 -3.52 4.58
CA ARG A 38 3.05 -4.82 4.92
C ARG A 38 4.02 -5.71 5.69
N ARG A 39 5.30 -5.74 5.32
CA ARG A 39 6.34 -6.49 6.04
C ARG A 39 6.47 -6.02 7.48
N ILE A 40 6.53 -4.71 7.70
CA ILE A 40 6.60 -4.09 9.05
C ILE A 40 5.36 -4.49 9.87
N ARG A 41 4.15 -4.36 9.31
CA ARG A 41 2.93 -4.77 9.99
C ARG A 41 2.90 -6.26 10.32
N ASN A 42 3.36 -7.11 9.41
CA ASN A 42 3.42 -8.55 9.63
C ASN A 42 4.37 -8.89 10.78
N ALA A 43 5.57 -8.30 10.77
CA ALA A 43 6.54 -8.45 11.84
C ALA A 43 5.95 -7.98 13.17
N PHE A 44 5.33 -6.80 13.22
CA PHE A 44 4.71 -6.30 14.45
C PHE A 44 3.59 -7.21 15.01
N ALA A 45 2.83 -7.89 14.14
CA ALA A 45 1.74 -8.75 14.57
C ALA A 45 2.16 -10.17 14.97
N HIS A 46 3.31 -10.66 14.48
CA HIS A 46 3.72 -12.06 14.62
C HIS A 46 5.06 -12.25 15.33
N ASP A 47 5.97 -11.28 15.24
CA ASP A 47 7.25 -11.33 15.93
C ASP A 47 7.07 -10.65 17.29
N TYR A 48 7.17 -11.42 18.38
CA TYR A 48 7.09 -10.93 19.76
C TYR A 48 8.49 -10.96 20.37
N PRO A 49 9.20 -9.82 20.47
CA PRO A 49 10.56 -9.79 20.99
C PRO A 49 10.61 -10.10 22.49
N GLU A 50 11.73 -10.70 22.92
CA GLU A 50 11.96 -11.11 24.31
C GLU A 50 12.29 -9.91 25.21
N THR A 51 13.00 -8.91 24.67
CA THR A 51 13.47 -7.75 25.45
C THR A 51 12.55 -6.53 25.32
N PRO A 52 12.43 -5.70 26.39
CA PRO A 52 11.73 -4.42 26.31
C PRO A 52 12.28 -3.48 25.22
N GLU A 53 13.60 -3.47 25.01
CA GLU A 53 14.28 -2.62 24.05
C GLU A 53 13.88 -2.95 22.61
N GLU A 54 13.87 -4.25 22.26
CA GLU A 54 13.42 -4.71 20.95
C GLU A 54 11.93 -4.46 20.74
N ARG A 55 11.09 -4.69 21.77
CA ARG A 55 9.65 -4.36 21.72
C ARG A 55 9.41 -2.88 21.44
N HIS A 56 10.14 -1.99 22.12
CA HIS A 56 10.04 -0.55 21.91
C HIS A 56 10.51 -0.14 20.50
N ALA A 57 11.60 -0.73 19.99
CA ALA A 57 12.08 -0.47 18.64
C ALA A 57 11.06 -0.90 17.57
N GLN A 58 10.48 -2.10 17.72
CA GLN A 58 9.46 -2.62 16.83
C GLN A 58 8.17 -1.79 16.88
N TRP A 59 7.74 -1.36 18.07
CA TRP A 59 6.60 -0.48 18.24
C TRP A 59 6.80 0.87 17.54
N ARG A 60 7.96 1.50 17.70
CA ARG A 60 8.28 2.76 17.01
C ARG A 60 8.23 2.61 15.49
N LEU A 61 8.76 1.51 14.96
CA LEU A 61 8.71 1.22 13.53
C LEU A 61 7.27 1.02 13.03
N ALA A 62 6.45 0.31 13.80
CA ALA A 62 5.04 0.10 13.47
C ALA A 62 4.22 1.40 13.51
N MET A 63 4.47 2.28 14.48
CA MET A 63 3.81 3.59 14.56
C MET A 63 4.15 4.47 13.36
N ALA A 64 5.44 4.55 12.98
CA ALA A 64 5.86 5.30 11.80
C ALA A 64 5.24 4.72 10.51
N ALA A 65 5.17 3.39 10.38
CA ALA A 65 4.51 2.75 9.25
C ALA A 65 3.00 3.04 9.21
N ALA A 66 2.33 3.09 10.36
CA ALA A 66 0.91 3.42 10.44
C ALA A 66 0.63 4.86 9.98
N GLU A 67 1.44 5.83 10.43
CA GLU A 67 1.37 7.21 9.95
C GLU A 67 1.55 7.27 8.43
N ARG A 68 2.51 6.51 7.88
CA ARG A 68 2.73 6.48 6.43
C ARG A 68 1.54 5.90 5.66
N VAL A 69 0.91 4.85 6.17
CA VAL A 69 -0.31 4.27 5.57
C VAL A 69 -1.44 5.28 5.54
N LEU A 70 -1.62 6.07 6.62
CA LEU A 70 -2.64 7.13 6.66
C LEU A 70 -2.36 8.21 5.62
N THR A 71 -1.11 8.66 5.47
CA THR A 71 -0.72 9.62 4.42
C THR A 71 -1.02 9.10 3.01
N ILE A 72 -0.80 7.79 2.77
CA ILE A 72 -1.16 7.17 1.49
C ILE A 72 -2.68 7.23 1.30
N LEU A 73 -3.46 6.84 2.31
CA LEU A 73 -4.93 6.86 2.26
C LEU A 73 -5.48 8.26 1.98
N ASP A 74 -4.94 9.29 2.63
CA ASP A 74 -5.31 10.68 2.37
C ASP A 74 -5.04 11.09 0.92
N GLY A 75 -3.91 10.62 0.35
CA GLY A 75 -3.58 10.80 -1.07
C GLY A 75 -4.60 10.13 -2.00
N PHE A 76 -5.05 8.92 -1.68
CA PHE A 76 -6.12 8.24 -2.42
C PHE A 76 -7.43 9.03 -2.35
N ALA A 77 -7.83 9.50 -1.17
CA ALA A 77 -9.06 10.27 -0.99
C ALA A 77 -9.02 11.59 -1.79
N ALA A 78 -7.88 12.27 -1.78
CA ALA A 78 -7.67 13.47 -2.59
C ALA A 78 -7.75 13.18 -4.09
N HIS A 79 -7.13 12.10 -4.56
CA HIS A 79 -7.17 11.69 -5.96
C HIS A 79 -8.58 11.28 -6.41
N MET A 80 -9.36 10.62 -5.55
CA MET A 80 -10.77 10.31 -5.85
C MET A 80 -11.58 11.58 -6.10
N HIS A 81 -11.35 12.63 -5.32
CA HIS A 81 -12.05 13.91 -5.50
C HIS A 81 -11.72 14.60 -6.82
N THR A 82 -10.49 14.41 -7.35
CA THR A 82 -10.10 15.01 -8.63
C THR A 82 -10.60 14.22 -9.83
N VAL A 83 -10.65 12.89 -9.74
CA VAL A 83 -11.05 12.00 -10.86
C VAL A 83 -12.57 11.87 -10.99
N LEU A 84 -13.31 11.96 -9.89
CA LEU A 84 -14.78 11.91 -9.86
C LEU A 84 -15.33 13.21 -9.26
N PRO A 85 -15.37 14.31 -10.02
CA PRO A 85 -16.11 15.49 -9.59
C PRO A 85 -17.60 15.08 -9.47
N GLY A 86 -18.19 15.33 -8.30
CA GLY A 86 -19.61 15.11 -8.05
C GLY A 86 -20.51 15.93 -8.95
#